data_AF-A0A4U1AHY3-F1
#
_entry.id   AF-A0A4U1AHY3-F1
#
_cell.length_a   1.000
_cell.length_b   1.000
_cell.length_c   1.000
_cell.angle_alpha   90.00
_cell.angle_beta   90.00
_cell.angle_gamma   90.00
#
_symmetry.space_group_name_H-M   'P 1'
#
loop_
_entity.id
_entity.type
_entity.pdbx_description
1 polymer ?
#
loop_
_entity_poly.entity_id
_entity_poly.type
_entity_poly.pdbx_seq_one_letter_code
_entity_poly.pdbx_strand_id
1 'polypeptide(L)'
;MNIIYNIGWVASLGISVFAGFNDRLVLAIFYLFASIVFLFLANLKYILKDKKQDQVANDVLAIEQSIQKAEAAIVAMQSLAKLISRAALSLIKRSGRMEGYPEEEQEALKESFLSLLNGLNLSERDREEVLEEYNRFIEIDYVYLLLESHIPIRWPREELHKRRDMLSEVNSNRPSPERIEELLIRNGSLSSNHKEILEDYKYFRKYKKYRRPEIISNYKELRKTMNL
;
A
#
# COMPACT_ATOMS: atom_id res chain seq x y z
N MET A 1 -20.53 -23.46 21.01
CA MET A 1 -19.04 -23.44 21.12
C MET A 1 -18.36 -22.59 20.04
N ASN A 2 -18.89 -22.49 18.81
CA ASN A 2 -18.32 -21.62 17.74
C ASN A 2 -18.30 -20.13 18.08
N ILE A 3 -19.25 -19.65 18.89
CA ILE A 3 -19.35 -18.23 19.29
C ILE A 3 -18.08 -17.77 20.04
N ILE A 4 -17.51 -18.60 20.91
CA ILE A 4 -16.33 -18.22 21.71
C ILE A 4 -15.11 -18.02 20.82
N TYR A 5 -14.87 -18.92 19.86
CA TYR A 5 -13.76 -18.78 18.92
C TYR A 5 -13.97 -17.61 17.95
N ASN A 6 -15.22 -17.35 17.55
CA ASN A 6 -15.57 -16.18 16.73
C ASN A 6 -15.31 -14.85 17.45
N ILE A 7 -15.73 -14.74 18.71
CA ILE A 7 -15.44 -13.56 19.54
C ILE A 7 -13.92 -13.44 19.75
N GLY A 8 -13.23 -14.57 19.97
CA GLY A 8 -11.79 -14.61 20.20
C GLY A 8 -10.95 -14.06 19.04
N TRP A 9 -11.24 -14.44 17.79
CA TRP A 9 -10.47 -13.93 16.65
C TRP A 9 -10.74 -12.44 16.38
N VAL A 10 -12.00 -11.98 16.52
CA VAL A 10 -12.34 -10.55 16.35
C VAL A 10 -11.68 -9.69 17.42
N ALA A 11 -11.75 -10.13 18.69
CA ALA A 11 -11.16 -9.39 19.81
C ALA A 11 -9.63 -9.31 19.69
N SER A 12 -8.97 -10.43 19.35
CA SER A 12 -7.52 -10.44 19.15
C SER A 12 -7.10 -9.59 17.95
N LEU A 13 -7.83 -9.62 16.83
CA LEU A 13 -7.57 -8.73 15.70
C LEU A 13 -7.70 -7.24 16.11
N GLY A 14 -8.73 -6.89 16.88
CA GLY A 14 -8.91 -5.52 17.39
C GLY A 14 -7.75 -5.06 18.27
N ILE A 15 -7.30 -5.91 19.20
CA ILE A 15 -6.14 -5.60 20.06
C ILE A 15 -4.86 -5.47 19.23
N SER A 16 -4.67 -6.31 18.21
CA SER A 16 -3.52 -6.24 17.31
C SER A 16 -3.44 -4.87 16.62
N VAL A 17 -4.55 -4.40 16.07
CA VAL A 17 -4.62 -3.10 15.38
C VAL A 17 -4.37 -1.97 16.38
N PHE A 18 -5.01 -1.99 17.54
CA PHE A 18 -4.82 -0.97 18.58
C PHE A 18 -3.36 -0.91 19.07
N ALA A 19 -2.71 -2.06 19.27
CA ALA A 19 -1.31 -2.12 19.66
C ALA A 19 -0.36 -1.55 18.58
N GLY A 20 -0.66 -1.81 17.30
CA GLY A 20 0.10 -1.26 16.18
C GLY A 20 0.08 0.27 16.13
N PHE A 21 -1.05 0.89 16.48
CA PHE A 21 -1.16 2.36 16.56
C PHE A 21 -0.41 2.99 17.75
N ASN A 22 -0.04 2.20 18.76
CA ASN A 22 0.65 2.67 19.97
C ASN A 22 2.13 2.25 19.99
N ASP A 23 2.73 1.98 18.83
CA ASP A 23 4.12 1.52 18.67
C ASP A 23 4.46 0.23 19.46
N ARG A 24 3.45 -0.56 19.84
CA ARG A 24 3.64 -1.85 20.53
C ARG A 24 3.67 -3.00 19.54
N LEU A 25 4.65 -2.96 18.63
CA LEU A 25 4.74 -3.85 17.47
C LEU A 25 4.77 -5.35 17.86
N VAL A 26 5.52 -5.72 18.91
CA VAL A 26 5.56 -7.11 19.41
C VAL A 26 4.17 -7.60 19.85
N LEU A 27 3.43 -6.73 20.55
CA LEU A 27 2.08 -7.04 21.03
C LEU A 27 1.12 -7.18 19.84
N ALA A 28 1.24 -6.29 18.84
CA ALA A 28 0.45 -6.35 17.62
C ALA A 28 0.63 -7.69 16.90
N ILE A 29 1.88 -8.11 16.67
CA ILE A 29 2.17 -9.40 16.03
C ILE A 29 1.60 -10.57 16.82
N PHE A 30 1.75 -10.57 18.15
CA PHE A 30 1.23 -11.65 19.01
C PHE A 30 -0.29 -11.81 18.87
N TYR A 31 -1.02 -10.70 18.94
CA TYR A 31 -2.48 -10.71 18.82
C TYR A 31 -2.97 -10.99 17.40
N LEU A 32 -2.22 -10.59 16.37
CA LEU A 32 -2.48 -11.01 15.00
C LEU A 32 -2.38 -12.53 14.88
N PHE A 33 -1.32 -13.14 15.39
CA PHE A 33 -1.13 -14.59 15.35
C PHE A 33 -2.22 -15.33 16.13
N ALA A 34 -2.59 -14.82 17.31
CA ALA A 34 -3.70 -15.36 18.09
C ALA A 34 -5.02 -15.34 17.29
N SER A 35 -5.29 -14.26 16.53
CA SER A 35 -6.49 -14.18 15.69
C SER A 35 -6.54 -15.27 14.61
N ILE A 36 -5.39 -15.57 13.99
CA ILE A 36 -5.26 -16.62 12.98
C ILE A 36 -5.51 -18.00 13.62
N VAL A 37 -4.95 -18.25 14.80
CA VAL A 37 -5.17 -19.51 15.53
C VAL A 37 -6.64 -19.69 15.92
N PHE A 38 -7.29 -18.64 16.41
CA PHE A 38 -8.72 -18.69 16.74
C PHE A 38 -9.59 -18.92 15.50
N LEU A 39 -9.25 -18.30 14.37
CA LEU A 39 -9.92 -18.53 13.09
C LEU A 39 -9.75 -19.99 12.63
N PHE A 40 -8.55 -20.55 12.74
CA PHE A 40 -8.28 -21.94 12.39
C PHE A 40 -9.07 -22.91 13.27
N LEU A 41 -9.05 -22.71 14.60
CA LEU A 41 -9.79 -23.53 15.56
C LEU A 41 -11.31 -23.45 15.39
N ALA A 42 -11.84 -22.26 15.05
CA ALA A 42 -13.26 -22.09 14.75
C ALA A 42 -13.71 -22.97 13.58
N ASN A 43 -12.84 -23.18 12.60
CA ASN A 43 -13.11 -23.97 11.40
C ASN A 43 -12.77 -25.46 11.55
N LEU A 44 -11.81 -25.83 12.43
CA LEU A 44 -11.37 -27.22 12.63
C LEU A 44 -12.51 -28.16 13.05
N LYS A 45 -13.47 -27.65 13.84
CA LYS A 45 -14.62 -28.46 14.31
C LYS A 45 -15.58 -28.88 13.21
N TYR A 46 -15.68 -28.10 12.13
CA TYR A 46 -16.48 -28.49 10.97
C TYR A 46 -15.85 -29.69 10.26
N ILE A 47 -14.53 -29.71 10.14
CA ILE A 47 -13.79 -30.81 9.50
C ILE A 47 -13.87 -32.11 10.31
N LEU A 48 -13.90 -32.01 11.64
CA LEU A 48 -13.92 -33.19 12.53
C LEU A 48 -15.30 -33.82 12.72
N LYS A 49 -16.41 -33.13 12.39
CA LYS A 49 -17.77 -33.61 12.70
C LYS A 49 -18.33 -34.62 11.68
N ASP A 50 -17.73 -34.76 10.50
CA ASP A 50 -18.26 -35.58 9.40
C ASP A 50 -17.94 -37.09 9.49
N LYS A 51 -17.51 -37.61 10.64
CA LYS A 51 -17.01 -39.00 10.73
C LYS A 51 -18.03 -40.10 11.06
N LYS A 52 -19.34 -39.87 10.96
CA LYS A 52 -20.34 -40.96 11.12
C LYS A 52 -21.55 -40.83 10.19
N GLN A 53 -21.63 -41.78 9.25
CA GLN A 53 -22.84 -42.52 8.85
C GLN A 53 -23.64 -41.99 7.63
N ASP A 54 -23.17 -42.33 6.42
CA ASP A 54 -23.85 -43.15 5.38
C ASP A 54 -23.05 -43.09 4.05
N GLN A 55 -22.27 -44.15 3.77
CA GLN A 55 -20.81 -44.03 3.62
C GLN A 55 -20.24 -43.97 2.19
N VAL A 56 -21.00 -43.58 1.16
CA VAL A 56 -20.41 -43.34 -0.19
C VAL A 56 -21.04 -42.14 -0.88
N ALA A 57 -22.37 -42.07 -0.93
CA ALA A 57 -23.06 -40.92 -1.52
C ALA A 57 -22.92 -39.67 -0.64
N ASN A 58 -23.01 -39.81 0.69
CA ASN A 58 -22.76 -38.69 1.59
C ASN A 58 -21.27 -38.36 1.69
N ASP A 59 -20.37 -39.32 1.45
CA ASP A 59 -18.93 -39.08 1.44
C ASP A 59 -18.52 -38.20 0.24
N VAL A 60 -19.09 -38.43 -0.95
CA VAL A 60 -18.86 -37.55 -2.13
C VAL A 60 -19.37 -36.14 -1.85
N LEU A 61 -20.60 -36.00 -1.33
CA LEU A 61 -21.18 -34.70 -0.98
C LEU A 61 -20.37 -33.99 0.11
N ALA A 62 -19.86 -34.72 1.12
CA ALA A 62 -19.03 -34.17 2.18
C ALA A 62 -17.65 -33.71 1.67
N ILE A 63 -17.06 -34.45 0.72
CA ILE A 63 -15.81 -34.08 0.06
C ILE A 63 -16.01 -32.81 -0.77
N GLU A 64 -17.06 -32.75 -1.61
CA GLU A 64 -17.38 -31.56 -2.41
C GLU A 64 -17.60 -30.32 -1.54
N GLN A 65 -18.35 -30.46 -0.43
CA GLN A 65 -18.53 -29.38 0.52
C GLN A 65 -17.23 -28.96 1.21
N SER A 66 -16.34 -29.92 1.48
CA SER A 66 -15.03 -29.64 2.09
C SER A 66 -14.12 -28.89 1.12
N ILE A 67 -14.13 -29.28 -0.17
CA ILE A 67 -13.40 -28.59 -1.24
C ILE A 67 -13.93 -27.15 -1.39
N GLN A 68 -15.24 -26.96 -1.51
CA GLN A 68 -15.84 -25.63 -1.62
C GLN A 68 -15.50 -24.74 -0.41
N LYS A 69 -15.50 -25.29 0.81
CA LYS A 69 -15.08 -24.56 2.02
C LYS A 69 -13.61 -24.19 1.98
N ALA A 70 -12.74 -25.10 1.52
CA ALA A 70 -11.32 -24.84 1.38
C ALA A 70 -11.06 -23.74 0.33
N GLU A 71 -11.73 -23.79 -0.82
CA GLU A 71 -11.67 -22.76 -1.86
C GLU A 71 -12.12 -21.40 -1.32
N ALA A 72 -13.26 -21.35 -0.62
CA ALA A 72 -13.76 -20.13 0.00
C ALA A 72 -12.77 -19.56 1.04
N ALA A 73 -12.14 -20.43 1.84
CA ALA A 73 -11.12 -20.02 2.81
C ALA A 73 -9.86 -19.48 2.11
N ILE A 74 -9.43 -20.08 1.00
CA ILE A 74 -8.29 -19.60 0.19
C ILE A 74 -8.58 -18.20 -0.35
N VAL A 75 -9.77 -17.98 -0.93
CA VAL A 75 -10.18 -16.65 -1.45
C VAL A 75 -10.24 -15.62 -0.32
N ALA A 76 -10.72 -16.00 0.86
CA ALA A 76 -10.75 -15.12 2.02
C ALA A 76 -9.33 -14.75 2.50
N MET A 77 -8.40 -15.73 2.56
CA MET A 77 -7.00 -15.49 2.92
C MET A 77 -6.28 -14.61 1.89
N GLN A 78 -6.50 -14.83 0.60
CA GLN A 78 -6.00 -13.98 -0.47
C GLN A 78 -6.50 -12.53 -0.31
N SER A 79 -7.78 -12.35 -0.05
CA SER A 79 -8.39 -11.02 0.17
C SER A 79 -7.79 -10.31 1.38
N LEU A 80 -7.59 -11.04 2.49
CA LEU A 80 -6.97 -10.52 3.69
C LEU A 80 -5.50 -10.14 3.44
N ALA A 81 -4.73 -10.98 2.74
CA ALA A 81 -3.34 -10.71 2.40
C ALA A 81 -3.21 -9.46 1.52
N LYS A 82 -4.11 -9.26 0.54
CA LYS A 82 -4.18 -8.03 -0.26
C LYS A 82 -4.40 -6.80 0.62
N LEU A 83 -5.37 -6.84 1.52
CA LEU A 83 -5.70 -5.72 2.41
C LEU A 83 -4.52 -5.36 3.32
N ILE A 84 -3.90 -6.36 3.95
CA ILE A 84 -2.74 -6.16 4.84
C ILE A 84 -1.56 -5.58 4.05
N SER A 85 -1.26 -6.14 2.88
CA SER A 85 -0.14 -5.67 2.05
C SER A 85 -0.35 -4.23 1.58
N ARG A 86 -1.57 -3.89 1.12
CA ARG A 86 -1.92 -2.51 0.75
C ARG A 86 -1.75 -1.55 1.92
N ALA A 87 -2.21 -1.92 3.11
CA ALA A 87 -2.07 -1.10 4.31
C ALA A 87 -0.60 -0.92 4.72
N ALA A 88 0.17 -2.03 4.75
CA ALA A 88 1.57 -2.01 5.12
C ALA A 88 2.41 -1.17 4.15
N LEU A 89 2.23 -1.34 2.83
CA LEU A 89 2.93 -0.57 1.80
C LEU A 89 2.58 0.92 1.88
N SER A 90 1.32 1.26 2.15
CA SER A 90 0.90 2.65 2.40
C SER A 90 1.61 3.24 3.62
N LEU A 91 1.69 2.49 4.72
CA LEU A 91 2.38 2.91 5.93
C LEU A 91 3.88 3.10 5.71
N ILE A 92 4.54 2.19 5.00
CA ILE A 92 5.97 2.27 4.66
C ILE A 92 6.27 3.56 3.88
N LYS A 93 5.46 3.91 2.87
CA LYS A 93 5.68 5.15 2.13
C LYS A 93 5.39 6.41 2.95
N ARG A 94 4.34 6.39 3.77
CA ARG A 94 4.00 7.52 4.65
C ARG A 94 5.07 7.75 5.72
N SER A 95 5.54 6.69 6.38
CA SER A 95 6.59 6.80 7.40
C SER A 95 7.89 7.31 6.78
N GLY A 96 8.20 6.89 5.56
CA GLY A 96 9.33 7.38 4.78
C GLY A 96 9.40 8.89 4.55
N ARG A 97 8.30 9.62 4.74
CA ARG A 97 8.22 11.10 4.65
C ARG A 97 8.45 11.80 5.99
N MET A 98 8.34 11.07 7.10
CA MET A 98 8.55 11.57 8.48
C MET A 98 9.83 10.97 9.07
N GLU A 99 10.92 10.96 8.30
CA GLU A 99 12.21 10.36 8.72
C GLU A 99 12.17 8.84 9.03
N GLY A 100 11.18 8.12 8.50
CA GLY A 100 11.10 6.66 8.63
C GLY A 100 12.12 5.90 7.77
N TYR A 101 11.73 4.73 7.27
CA TYR A 101 12.63 3.80 6.59
C TYR A 101 13.44 4.45 5.44
N PRO A 102 14.76 4.16 5.32
CA PRO A 102 15.56 4.44 4.13
C PRO A 102 14.92 3.86 2.87
N GLU A 103 15.16 4.47 1.71
CA GLU A 103 14.49 4.05 0.47
C GLU A 103 14.83 2.62 0.05
N GLU A 104 16.09 2.21 0.20
CA GLU A 104 16.53 0.83 -0.03
C GLU A 104 15.73 -0.16 0.82
N GLU A 105 15.47 0.18 2.09
CA GLU A 105 14.67 -0.65 3.00
C GLU A 105 13.18 -0.65 2.59
N GLN A 106 12.64 0.48 2.15
CA GLN A 106 11.25 0.54 1.65
C GLN A 106 11.06 -0.34 0.41
N GLU A 107 12.04 -0.33 -0.50
CA GLU A 107 12.03 -1.17 -1.70
C GLU A 107 12.20 -2.64 -1.34
N ALA A 108 13.11 -2.99 -0.42
CA ALA A 108 13.26 -4.36 0.08
C ALA A 108 11.97 -4.89 0.73
N LEU A 109 11.31 -4.06 1.56
CA LEU A 109 10.02 -4.41 2.16
C LEU A 109 8.94 -4.59 1.09
N LYS A 110 8.90 -3.71 0.07
CA LYS A 110 7.96 -3.84 -1.06
C LYS A 110 8.14 -5.17 -1.77
N GLU A 111 9.36 -5.51 -2.15
CA GLU A 111 9.67 -6.77 -2.83
C GLU A 111 9.33 -7.98 -1.95
N SER A 112 9.56 -7.89 -0.63
CA SER A 112 9.13 -8.94 0.30
C SER A 112 7.62 -9.15 0.29
N PHE A 113 6.81 -8.08 0.31
CA PHE A 113 5.35 -8.20 0.22
C PHE A 113 4.91 -8.77 -1.14
N LEU A 114 5.50 -8.31 -2.24
CA LEU A 114 5.19 -8.83 -3.58
C LEU A 114 5.55 -10.31 -3.72
N SER A 115 6.69 -10.74 -3.17
CA SER A 115 7.08 -12.15 -3.15
C SER A 115 6.09 -13.01 -2.37
N LEU A 116 5.59 -12.54 -1.22
CA LEU A 116 4.57 -13.26 -0.45
C LEU A 116 3.25 -13.37 -1.23
N LEU A 117 2.83 -12.29 -1.89
CA LEU A 117 1.62 -12.25 -2.71
C LEU A 117 1.72 -13.15 -3.95
N ASN A 118 2.91 -13.29 -4.54
CA ASN A 118 3.16 -14.23 -5.63
C ASN A 118 2.93 -15.69 -5.21
N GLY A 119 3.29 -16.05 -3.97
CA GLY A 119 3.01 -17.37 -3.41
C GLY A 119 1.52 -17.69 -3.25
N LEU A 120 0.65 -16.67 -3.28
CA LEU A 120 -0.81 -16.83 -3.14
C LEU A 120 -1.54 -16.95 -4.48
N ASN A 121 -0.83 -17.05 -5.60
CA ASN A 121 -1.40 -17.15 -6.95
C ASN A 121 -2.41 -16.03 -7.27
N LEU A 122 -2.11 -14.80 -6.85
CA LEU A 122 -2.94 -13.63 -7.16
C LEU A 122 -2.81 -13.25 -8.64
N SER A 123 -3.88 -12.68 -9.20
CA SER A 123 -3.85 -12.14 -10.56
C SER A 123 -2.95 -10.90 -10.66
N GLU A 124 -2.52 -10.54 -11.87
CA GLU A 124 -1.73 -9.30 -12.07
C GLU A 124 -2.51 -8.06 -11.63
N ARG A 125 -3.82 -8.03 -11.94
CA ARG A 125 -4.72 -6.96 -11.51
C ARG A 125 -4.75 -6.82 -9.99
N ASP A 126 -4.82 -7.92 -9.26
CA ASP A 126 -4.81 -7.89 -7.79
C ASP A 126 -3.50 -7.31 -7.24
N ARG A 127 -2.36 -7.61 -7.89
CA ARG A 127 -1.06 -7.04 -7.52
C ARG A 127 -1.01 -5.54 -7.79
N GLU A 128 -1.52 -5.10 -8.94
CA GLU A 128 -1.63 -3.68 -9.28
C GLU A 128 -2.53 -2.92 -8.27
N GLU A 129 -3.65 -3.51 -7.86
CA GLU A 129 -4.56 -2.94 -6.85
C GLU A 129 -3.87 -2.79 -5.47
N VAL A 130 -3.01 -3.73 -5.09
CA VAL A 130 -2.21 -3.63 -3.85
C VAL A 130 -1.21 -2.47 -3.93
N LEU A 131 -0.57 -2.29 -5.10
CA LEU A 131 0.43 -1.25 -5.33
C LEU A 131 -0.19 0.14 -5.60
N GLU A 132 -1.50 0.24 -5.85
CA GLU A 132 -2.18 1.48 -6.20
C GLU A 132 -1.86 2.61 -5.20
N GLU A 133 -2.03 2.34 -3.91
CA GLU A 133 -1.82 3.32 -2.83
C GLU A 133 -0.34 3.69 -2.68
N TYR A 134 0.57 2.72 -2.85
CA TYR A 134 2.02 2.95 -2.82
C TYR A 134 2.45 3.86 -3.99
N ASN A 135 2.01 3.53 -5.20
CA ASN A 135 2.25 4.29 -6.41
C ASN A 135 1.63 5.69 -6.32
N ARG A 136 0.47 5.82 -5.68
CA ARG A 136 -0.16 7.12 -5.42
C ARG A 136 0.76 8.05 -4.64
N PHE A 137 1.40 7.54 -3.59
CA PHE A 137 2.34 8.35 -2.81
C PHE A 137 3.57 8.76 -3.61
N ILE A 138 4.07 7.89 -4.47
CA ILE A 138 5.17 8.23 -5.38
C ILE A 138 4.77 9.39 -6.32
N GLU A 139 3.57 9.33 -6.91
CA GLU A 139 3.08 10.44 -7.76
C GLU A 139 2.94 11.74 -6.96
N ILE A 140 2.45 11.67 -5.72
CA ILE A 140 2.39 12.82 -4.82
C ILE A 140 3.80 13.41 -4.60
N ASP A 141 4.81 12.57 -4.35
CA ASP A 141 6.19 13.01 -4.14
C ASP A 141 6.75 13.74 -5.37
N TYR A 142 6.47 13.27 -6.59
CA TYR A 142 6.84 13.98 -7.82
C TYR A 142 6.18 15.35 -7.93
N VAL A 143 4.88 15.45 -7.61
CA VAL A 143 4.15 16.73 -7.65
C VAL A 143 4.75 17.71 -6.66
N TYR A 144 4.99 17.30 -5.41
CA TYR A 144 5.64 18.14 -4.40
C TYR A 144 7.04 18.56 -4.84
N LEU A 145 7.83 17.62 -5.36
CA LEU A 145 9.17 17.93 -5.85
C LEU A 145 9.16 18.97 -6.96
N LEU A 146 8.25 18.87 -7.92
CA LEU A 146 8.12 19.83 -9.02
C LEU A 146 7.55 21.19 -8.58
N LEU A 147 6.63 21.20 -7.63
CA LEU A 147 5.93 22.41 -7.20
C LEU A 147 6.53 23.09 -5.97
N GLU A 148 7.46 22.45 -5.24
CA GLU A 148 8.16 23.06 -4.10
C GLU A 148 9.64 23.32 -4.37
N SER A 149 10.22 22.75 -5.44
CA SER A 149 11.61 23.03 -5.77
C SER A 149 11.81 24.48 -6.22
N HIS A 150 12.58 25.23 -5.44
CA HIS A 150 13.19 26.54 -5.72
C HIS A 150 12.38 27.45 -6.66
N ILE A 151 11.16 27.79 -6.24
CA ILE A 151 10.33 28.75 -6.96
C ILE A 151 10.80 30.17 -6.64
N PRO A 152 11.14 30.99 -7.65
CA PRO A 152 11.49 32.39 -7.42
C PRO A 152 10.36 33.12 -6.69
N ILE A 153 10.70 33.93 -5.69
CA ILE A 153 9.75 34.74 -4.87
C ILE A 153 8.84 35.66 -5.73
N ARG A 154 9.16 35.85 -7.01
CA ARG A 154 8.55 36.85 -7.91
C ARG A 154 7.34 36.38 -8.72
N TRP A 155 6.73 35.22 -8.40
CA TRP A 155 5.52 34.80 -9.12
C TRP A 155 4.34 35.75 -8.85
N PRO A 156 3.50 36.05 -9.87
CA PRO A 156 2.24 36.74 -9.66
C PRO A 156 1.37 36.02 -8.62
N ARG A 157 0.63 36.77 -7.81
CA ARG A 157 -0.23 36.21 -6.74
C ARG A 157 -1.21 35.16 -7.27
N GLU A 158 -1.77 35.38 -8.45
CA GLU A 158 -2.70 34.43 -9.09
C GLU A 158 -2.04 33.08 -9.40
N GLU A 159 -0.77 33.09 -9.81
CA GLU A 159 -0.02 31.88 -10.14
C GLU A 159 0.40 31.13 -8.86
N LEU A 160 0.68 31.85 -7.77
CA LEU A 160 0.85 31.26 -6.44
C LEU A 160 -0.44 30.59 -5.94
N HIS A 161 -1.61 31.17 -6.21
CA HIS A 161 -2.89 30.53 -5.90
C HIS A 161 -3.08 29.24 -6.71
N LYS A 162 -2.86 29.26 -8.03
CA LYS A 162 -2.94 28.05 -8.87
C LYS A 162 -2.02 26.93 -8.38
N ARG A 163 -0.80 27.28 -7.98
CA ARG A 163 0.16 26.34 -7.37
C ARG A 163 -0.41 25.75 -6.08
N ARG A 164 -0.90 26.59 -5.16
CA ARG A 164 -1.50 26.15 -3.90
C ARG A 164 -2.70 25.24 -4.14
N ASP A 165 -3.52 25.55 -5.15
CA ASP A 165 -4.67 24.75 -5.52
C ASP A 165 -4.22 23.35 -6.00
N MET A 166 -3.21 23.29 -6.89
CA MET A 166 -2.60 22.02 -7.32
C MET A 166 -2.04 21.19 -6.15
N LEU A 167 -1.39 21.83 -5.18
CA LEU A 167 -0.90 21.15 -3.97
C LEU A 167 -2.03 20.66 -3.08
N SER A 168 -3.13 21.42 -2.96
CA SER A 168 -4.29 20.99 -2.17
C SER A 168 -5.06 19.85 -2.83
N GLU A 169 -5.06 19.79 -4.17
CA GLU A 169 -5.64 18.72 -4.98
C GLU A 169 -4.78 17.45 -5.02
N VAL A 170 -3.53 17.49 -4.57
CA VAL A 170 -2.57 16.39 -4.81
C VAL A 170 -3.04 15.03 -4.29
N ASN A 171 -3.81 15.02 -3.20
CA ASN A 171 -4.35 13.79 -2.62
C ASN A 171 -5.57 13.26 -3.38
N SER A 172 -6.36 14.12 -4.01
CA SER A 172 -7.62 13.77 -4.68
C SER A 172 -7.47 13.65 -6.20
N ASN A 173 -6.81 14.61 -6.83
CA ASN A 173 -6.64 14.74 -8.27
C ASN A 173 -5.22 15.19 -8.62
N ARG A 174 -4.28 14.24 -8.48
CA ARG A 174 -2.85 14.43 -8.76
C ARG A 174 -2.64 15.20 -10.08
N PRO A 175 -2.08 16.42 -10.05
CA PRO A 175 -1.86 17.22 -11.25
C PRO A 175 -1.07 16.44 -12.30
N SER A 176 -1.47 16.57 -13.57
CA SER A 176 -0.76 15.91 -14.67
C SER A 176 0.61 16.57 -14.90
N PRO A 177 1.60 15.83 -15.45
CA PRO A 177 2.90 16.41 -15.81
C PRO A 177 2.75 17.64 -16.71
N GLU A 178 1.83 17.60 -17.67
CA GLU A 178 1.59 18.67 -18.65
C GLU A 178 1.06 19.93 -17.95
N ARG A 179 0.11 19.77 -17.01
CA ARG A 179 -0.45 20.89 -16.21
C ARG A 179 0.63 21.56 -15.36
N ILE A 180 1.57 20.78 -14.80
CA ILE A 180 2.70 21.30 -14.04
C ILE A 180 3.70 22.00 -14.96
N GLU A 181 4.03 21.39 -16.10
CA GLU A 181 4.94 21.93 -17.11
C GLU A 181 4.46 23.29 -17.63
N GLU A 182 3.18 23.42 -17.97
CA GLU A 182 2.57 24.69 -18.40
C GLU A 182 2.69 25.78 -17.35
N LEU A 183 2.44 25.45 -16.07
CA LEU A 183 2.58 26.39 -14.95
C LEU A 183 4.03 26.88 -14.83
N LEU A 184 5.00 25.96 -14.90
CA LEU A 184 6.43 26.29 -14.79
C LEU A 184 6.93 27.11 -15.99
N ILE A 185 6.48 26.80 -17.22
CA ILE A 185 6.82 27.56 -18.43
C ILE A 185 6.28 28.98 -18.35
N ARG A 186 4.98 29.13 -18.01
CA ARG A 186 4.31 30.43 -17.93
C ARG A 186 5.01 31.38 -16.97
N ASN A 187 5.55 30.84 -15.88
CA ASN A 187 6.24 31.60 -14.85
C ASN A 187 7.78 31.63 -15.03
N GLY A 188 8.30 31.23 -16.20
CA GLY A 188 9.73 31.27 -16.50
C GLY A 188 10.60 30.46 -15.54
N SER A 189 10.03 29.45 -14.88
CA SER A 189 10.68 28.67 -13.81
C SER A 189 11.02 27.25 -14.24
N LEU A 190 10.72 26.87 -15.48
CA LEU A 190 11.09 25.57 -16.04
C LEU A 190 12.60 25.48 -16.29
N SER A 191 13.34 24.99 -15.29
CA SER A 191 14.77 24.69 -15.40
C SER A 191 15.04 23.34 -16.07
N SER A 192 16.31 23.05 -16.40
CA SER A 192 16.74 21.73 -16.89
C SER A 192 16.42 20.61 -15.90
N ASN A 193 16.61 20.85 -14.60
CA ASN A 193 16.27 19.88 -13.55
C ASN A 193 14.77 19.59 -13.51
N HIS A 194 13.91 20.61 -13.64
CA HIS A 194 12.47 20.40 -13.70
C HIS A 194 12.06 19.54 -14.91
N LYS A 195 12.67 19.74 -16.08
CA LYS A 195 12.41 18.92 -17.27
C LYS A 195 12.74 17.46 -17.02
N GLU A 196 13.88 17.18 -16.41
CA GLU A 196 14.29 15.81 -16.07
C GLU A 196 13.33 15.14 -15.07
N ILE A 197 12.85 15.88 -14.05
CA ILE A 197 11.85 15.37 -13.09
C ILE A 197 10.49 15.16 -13.77
N LEU A 198 10.08 16.05 -14.69
CA LEU A 198 8.85 15.89 -15.47
C LEU A 198 8.90 14.62 -16.32
N GLU A 199 10.03 14.31 -16.95
CA GLU A 199 10.20 13.07 -17.71
C GLU A 199 10.18 11.83 -16.79
N ASP A 200 10.77 11.90 -15.59
CA ASP A 200 10.63 10.84 -14.58
C ASP A 200 9.16 10.64 -14.19
N TYR A 201 8.42 11.72 -13.98
CA TYR A 201 7.02 11.66 -13.59
C TYR A 201 6.14 11.10 -14.72
N LYS A 202 6.36 11.52 -15.97
CA LYS A 202 5.70 10.96 -17.17
C LYS A 202 5.98 9.46 -17.29
N TYR A 203 7.24 9.07 -17.14
CA TYR A 203 7.66 7.66 -17.17
C TYR A 203 6.99 6.85 -16.05
N PHE A 204 7.00 7.36 -14.82
CA PHE A 204 6.38 6.69 -13.68
C PHE A 204 4.88 6.53 -13.87
N ARG A 205 4.17 7.55 -14.35
CA ARG A 205 2.71 7.43 -14.60
C ARG A 205 2.38 6.35 -15.61
N LYS A 206 3.21 6.19 -16.65
CA LYS A 206 3.02 5.20 -17.73
C LYS A 206 3.41 3.78 -17.32
N TYR A 207 4.52 3.62 -16.61
CA TYR A 207 5.12 2.30 -16.36
C TYR A 207 5.07 1.84 -14.90
N LYS A 208 4.67 2.72 -13.97
CA LYS A 208 4.70 2.51 -12.51
C LYS A 208 6.07 2.04 -12.01
N LYS A 209 7.13 2.55 -12.66
CA LYS A 209 8.54 2.27 -12.39
C LYS A 209 9.33 3.56 -12.40
N TYR A 210 10.37 3.63 -11.57
CA TYR A 210 11.29 4.75 -11.56
C TYR A 210 12.16 4.73 -12.83
N ARG A 211 12.29 5.89 -13.50
CA ARG A 211 13.22 6.03 -14.63
C ARG A 211 14.67 6.09 -14.16
N ARG A 212 14.90 6.77 -13.03
CA ARG A 212 16.21 7.04 -12.42
C ARG A 212 16.12 6.79 -10.89
N PRO A 213 16.14 5.52 -10.45
CA PRO A 213 15.94 5.17 -9.04
C PRO A 213 16.94 5.85 -8.10
N GLU A 214 18.18 6.06 -8.55
CA GLU A 214 19.26 6.69 -7.80
C GLU A 214 18.98 8.14 -7.38
N ILE A 215 18.16 8.85 -8.14
CA ILE A 215 17.90 10.27 -7.88
C ILE A 215 16.85 10.44 -6.78
N ILE A 216 15.98 9.45 -6.59
CA ILE A 216 14.89 9.53 -5.62
C ILE A 216 15.41 9.47 -4.19
N SER A 217 16.43 8.64 -3.98
CA SER A 217 17.14 8.59 -2.70
C SER A 217 17.84 9.91 -2.41
N ASN A 218 18.36 10.55 -3.46
CA ASN A 218 18.99 11.87 -3.38
C ASN A 218 17.96 13.01 -3.19
N TYR A 219 16.72 12.85 -3.67
CA TYR A 219 15.68 13.87 -3.52
C TYR A 219 15.23 14.08 -2.07
N LYS A 220 15.29 13.04 -1.22
CA LYS A 220 15.06 13.22 0.22
C LYS A 220 16.16 14.05 0.86
N GLU A 221 17.41 13.88 0.43
CA GLU A 221 18.52 14.74 0.89
C GLU A 221 18.33 16.17 0.40
N LEU A 222 17.95 16.36 -0.87
CA LEU A 222 17.62 17.68 -1.40
C LEU A 222 16.48 18.32 -0.60
N ARG A 223 15.42 17.58 -0.27
CA ARG A 223 14.32 18.10 0.56
C ARG A 223 14.81 18.55 1.94
N LYS A 224 15.67 17.76 2.60
CA LYS A 224 16.29 18.15 3.88
C LYS A 224 17.09 19.44 3.76
N THR A 225 17.85 19.62 2.67
CA THR A 225 18.61 20.86 2.44
C THR A 225 17.73 22.07 2.09
N MET A 226 16.50 21.84 1.64
CA MET A 226 15.56 22.90 1.25
C MET A 226 14.73 23.46 2.42
N ASN A 227 14.92 22.99 3.66
CA ASN A 227 14.14 23.38 4.84
C ASN A 227 12.61 23.26 4.60
N LEU A 228 12.19 22.19 3.92
CA LEU A 228 10.78 21.79 3.78
C LEU A 228 10.38 20.76 4.83
#